data_AF-A0A0Q7UHG8-F1
#
_entry.id   AF-A0A0Q7UHG8-F1
#
_cell.length_a   1.000
_cell.length_b   1.000
_cell.length_c   1.000
_cell.angle_alpha   90.00
_cell.angle_beta   90.00
_cell.angle_gamma   90.00
#
_symmetry.space_group_name_H-M   'P 1'
#
loop_
_entity.id
_entity.type
_entity.pdbx_description
1 polymer ?
#
loop_
_entity_poly.entity_id
_entity_poly.type
_entity_poly.pdbx_seq_one_letter_code
_entity_poly.pdbx_strand_id
1 'polypeptide(L)'
;MATPIDRQAVELILSVLESPSARISGTLLSDYHPKQEAALLAANLLKPCGHLPVAVSLADHDDEPVSLTWSAEHEGYGYFSPAEGWITVPNERLAVFGVNYSVFLAQMMVQFDLASRSGATALIPNMLWEVGDARIGRRKTRTSIWFARRLYDPAVWRQIADAAARRPIMQIRVILTSTPSARLSDQPIPGHLVVSVRDVIDFGAGLAIRPDILTARLDGTSPIDVQERLHLTPDGRKLTINGTVTIEFRSDTHITIIRKLVAGFKSRRRYRASELLNDAAPSVKTLRQAFGAQKWAELAPYLKSEGGLWGFDL
;
A
#
# COMPACT_ATOMS: atom_id res chain seq x y z
N MET A 1 -2.54 24.00 -14.99
CA MET A 1 -3.02 22.67 -14.56
C MET A 1 -1.96 22.11 -13.62
N ALA A 2 -2.33 21.66 -12.42
CA ALA A 2 -1.36 21.09 -11.48
C ALA A 2 -0.80 19.79 -12.07
N THR A 3 0.53 19.67 -12.12
CA THR A 3 1.20 18.45 -12.56
C THR A 3 0.75 17.31 -11.66
N PRO A 4 0.32 16.16 -12.20
CA PRO A 4 -0.02 15.01 -11.39
C PRO A 4 1.18 14.61 -10.52
N ILE A 5 0.94 14.32 -9.25
CA ILE A 5 1.99 13.85 -8.33
C ILE A 5 2.56 12.56 -8.89
N ASP A 6 3.85 12.56 -9.22
CA ASP A 6 4.50 11.39 -9.78
C ASP A 6 4.72 10.30 -8.71
N ARG A 7 5.09 9.11 -9.16
CA ARG A 7 5.34 7.96 -8.28
C ARG A 7 6.42 8.25 -7.23
N GLN A 8 7.46 9.01 -7.56
CA GLN A 8 8.55 9.29 -6.62
C GLN A 8 8.09 10.22 -5.50
N ALA A 9 7.26 11.22 -5.82
CA ALA A 9 6.64 12.10 -4.84
C ALA A 9 5.64 11.35 -3.95
N VAL A 10 4.87 10.40 -4.51
CA VAL A 10 4.01 9.50 -3.71
C VAL A 10 4.84 8.66 -2.74
N GLU A 11 5.94 8.04 -3.20
CA GLU A 11 6.77 7.23 -2.31
C GLU A 11 7.45 8.07 -1.22
N LEU A 12 7.85 9.31 -1.53
CA LEU A 12 8.42 10.24 -0.56
C LEU A 12 7.40 10.63 0.51
N ILE A 13 6.18 11.04 0.14
CA ILE A 13 5.16 11.40 1.15
C ILE A 13 4.80 10.18 2.02
N LEU A 14 4.73 8.98 1.43
CA LEU A 14 4.48 7.74 2.18
C LEU A 14 5.65 7.36 3.09
N SER A 15 6.90 7.70 2.75
CA SER A 15 8.05 7.47 3.64
C SER A 15 8.09 8.48 4.80
N VAL A 16 7.77 9.75 4.54
CA VAL A 16 7.59 10.77 5.58
C VAL A 16 6.47 10.36 6.54
N LEU A 17 5.38 9.79 6.03
CA LEU A 17 4.30 9.20 6.83
C LEU A 17 4.73 7.99 7.67
N GLU A 18 5.93 7.43 7.51
CA GLU A 18 6.43 6.41 8.42
C GLU A 18 7.40 6.96 9.48
N SER A 19 7.79 8.25 9.41
CA SER A 19 8.63 8.89 10.44
C SER A 19 7.85 9.22 11.72
N PRO A 20 8.43 9.23 12.93
CA PRO A 20 7.67 9.48 14.15
C PRO A 20 6.82 10.76 14.16
N SER A 21 7.28 11.82 13.48
CA SER A 21 6.64 13.14 13.46
C SER A 21 5.81 13.42 12.20
N ALA A 22 5.90 12.62 11.12
CA ALA A 22 5.41 13.00 9.77
C ALA A 22 5.95 14.36 9.29
N ARG A 23 7.21 14.62 9.61
CA ARG A 23 7.90 15.83 9.21
C ARG A 23 9.16 15.49 8.44
N ILE A 24 9.57 16.43 7.61
CA ILE A 24 10.78 16.40 6.80
C ILE A 24 11.42 17.80 6.83
N SER A 25 12.76 17.87 6.88
CA SER A 25 13.45 19.17 6.82
C SER A 25 13.41 19.73 5.40
N GLY A 26 13.38 21.06 5.31
CA GLY A 26 13.48 21.80 4.05
C GLY A 26 14.80 21.49 3.35
N THR A 27 15.91 21.43 4.07
CA THR A 27 17.21 21.00 3.51
C THR A 27 17.16 19.64 2.83
N LEU A 28 16.54 18.64 3.46
CA LEU A 28 16.50 17.30 2.89
C LEU A 28 15.59 17.26 1.65
N LEU A 29 14.52 18.06 1.63
CA LEU A 29 13.67 18.23 0.45
C LEU A 29 14.42 18.93 -0.69
N SER A 30 15.05 20.08 -0.42
CA SER A 30 15.72 20.89 -1.44
C SER A 30 16.94 20.20 -2.02
N ASP A 31 17.73 19.54 -1.18
CA ASP A 31 19.05 19.04 -1.57
C ASP A 31 18.95 17.65 -2.22
N TYR A 32 18.01 16.81 -1.77
CA TYR A 32 17.87 15.41 -2.26
C TYR A 32 16.60 15.16 -3.10
N HIS A 33 15.55 15.97 -2.93
CA HIS A 33 14.25 15.75 -3.56
C HIS A 33 13.64 17.01 -4.21
N PRO A 34 14.41 17.86 -4.92
CA PRO A 34 13.93 19.19 -5.36
C PRO A 34 12.71 19.12 -6.28
N LYS A 35 12.62 18.10 -7.13
CA LYS A 35 11.45 17.90 -8.01
C LYS A 35 10.20 17.50 -7.23
N GLN A 36 10.36 16.59 -6.26
CA GLN A 36 9.25 16.12 -5.43
C GLN A 36 8.79 17.21 -4.46
N GLU A 37 9.70 18.01 -3.91
CA GLU A 37 9.38 19.18 -3.10
C GLU A 37 8.40 20.10 -3.83
N ALA A 38 8.77 20.56 -5.03
CA ALA A 38 7.93 21.45 -5.82
C ALA A 38 6.53 20.85 -6.09
N ALA A 39 6.47 19.56 -6.42
CA ALA A 39 5.21 18.86 -6.67
C ALA A 39 4.34 18.73 -5.40
N LEU A 40 4.93 18.33 -4.27
CA LEU A 40 4.22 18.11 -3.00
C LEU A 40 3.74 19.42 -2.39
N LEU A 41 4.51 20.51 -2.51
CA LEU A 41 4.10 21.85 -2.09
C LEU A 41 2.99 22.40 -2.99
N ALA A 42 3.13 22.29 -4.32
CA ALA A 42 2.10 22.73 -5.26
C ALA A 42 0.77 21.98 -5.07
N ALA A 43 0.81 20.72 -4.67
CA ALA A 43 -0.37 19.91 -4.34
C ALA A 43 -0.89 20.13 -2.91
N ASN A 44 -0.28 21.01 -2.12
CA ASN A 44 -0.58 21.26 -0.70
C ASN A 44 -0.50 20.00 0.19
N LEU A 45 0.27 18.98 -0.22
CA LEU A 45 0.48 17.74 0.54
C LEU A 45 1.48 17.94 1.68
N LEU A 46 2.40 18.89 1.53
CA LEU A 46 3.29 19.36 2.57
C LEU A 46 2.95 20.81 2.93
N LYS A 47 3.00 21.13 4.23
CA LYS A 47 2.82 22.49 4.73
C LYS A 47 3.93 22.85 5.73
N PRO A 48 4.41 24.10 5.74
CA PRO A 48 5.31 24.57 6.79
C PRO A 48 4.67 24.34 8.17
N CYS A 49 5.43 23.78 9.11
CA CYS A 49 4.96 23.48 10.47
C CYS A 49 5.97 23.81 11.57
N GLY A 50 7.03 24.55 11.24
CA GLY A 50 8.02 25.03 12.20
C GLY A 50 9.37 25.31 11.54
N HIS A 51 10.35 25.61 12.39
CA HIS A 51 11.74 25.80 12.00
C HIS A 51 12.64 24.93 12.89
N LEU A 52 13.67 24.32 12.30
CA LEU A 52 14.71 23.61 13.05
C LEU A 52 15.97 24.47 13.01
N PRO A 53 16.39 25.12 14.11
CA PRO A 53 17.59 25.95 14.13
C PRO A 53 18.84 25.08 14.32
N VAL A 54 19.05 24.13 13.40
CA VAL A 54 20.22 23.26 13.37
C VAL A 54 20.69 23.16 11.91
N ALA A 55 21.99 23.32 11.70
CA ALA A 55 22.63 23.11 10.40
C ALA A 55 23.78 22.12 10.54
N VAL A 56 24.36 21.73 9.40
CA VAL A 56 25.65 21.03 9.37
C VAL A 56 26.72 22.09 9.24
N SER A 57 27.74 22.02 10.09
CA SER A 57 28.92 22.89 9.96
C SER A 57 29.64 22.57 8.66
N LEU A 58 29.94 23.59 7.87
CA LEU A 58 30.84 23.46 6.71
C LEU A 58 32.31 23.74 7.08
N ALA A 59 32.60 24.01 8.36
CA ALA A 59 33.96 24.24 8.84
C ALA A 59 34.70 22.91 9.05
N ASP A 60 35.98 22.87 8.65
CA ASP A 60 36.97 21.85 9.00
C ASP A 60 36.67 20.40 8.56
N HIS A 61 35.88 20.20 7.50
CA HIS A 61 35.55 18.88 6.92
C HIS A 61 34.79 17.91 7.84
N ASP A 62 34.41 18.35 9.04
CA ASP A 62 33.57 17.59 9.94
C ASP A 62 32.11 17.96 9.68
N ASP A 63 31.34 17.01 9.14
CA ASP A 63 29.89 17.11 8.92
C ASP A 63 29.11 17.08 10.26
N GLU A 64 29.51 17.91 11.22
CA GLU A 64 28.94 17.95 12.56
C GLU A 64 27.70 18.86 12.64
N PRO A 65 26.66 18.43 13.37
CA PRO A 65 25.47 19.24 13.58
C PRO A 65 25.75 20.41 14.54
N VAL A 66 25.50 21.63 14.08
CA VAL A 66 25.64 22.87 14.85
C VAL A 66 24.28 23.50 15.13
N SER A 67 24.09 23.94 16.37
CA SER A 67 22.91 24.72 16.75
C SER A 67 23.03 26.14 16.22
N LEU A 68 21.94 26.65 15.65
CA LEU A 68 21.87 28.00 15.13
C LEU A 68 21.34 28.95 16.18
N THR A 69 21.95 30.11 16.29
CA THR A 69 21.52 31.21 17.15
C THR A 69 21.02 32.36 16.29
N TRP A 70 20.02 33.09 16.81
CA TRP A 70 19.54 34.31 16.18
C TRP A 70 20.58 35.43 16.37
N SER A 71 21.00 36.07 15.28
CA SER A 71 21.78 37.31 15.32
C SER A 71 20.89 38.48 14.92
N ALA A 72 20.79 39.47 15.81
CA ALA A 72 20.11 40.73 15.52
C ALA A 72 20.88 41.59 14.51
N GLU A 73 22.21 41.50 14.50
CA GLU A 73 23.07 42.24 13.55
C GLU A 73 22.91 41.74 12.11
N HIS A 74 22.71 40.42 11.95
CA HIS A 74 22.55 39.79 10.64
C HIS A 74 21.08 39.46 10.30
N GLU A 75 20.14 39.89 11.14
CA GLU A 75 18.69 39.65 11.03
C GLU A 75 18.31 38.21 10.65
N GLY A 76 18.99 37.22 11.25
CA GLY A 76 18.84 35.84 10.84
C GLY A 76 19.46 34.82 11.79
N TYR A 77 19.13 33.55 11.57
CA TYR A 77 19.76 32.42 12.25
C TYR A 77 21.11 32.10 11.61
N GLY A 78 22.11 31.80 12.43
CA GLY A 78 23.44 31.44 11.97
C GLY A 78 24.27 30.77 13.05
N TYR A 79 25.51 30.45 12.73
CA TYR A 79 26.49 29.94 13.68
C TYR A 79 27.86 30.57 13.42
N PHE A 80 28.74 30.51 14.41
CA PHE A 80 30.10 30.98 14.26
C PHE A 80 31.01 29.84 13.80
N SER A 81 31.71 30.04 12.69
CA SER A 81 32.81 29.20 12.19
C SER A 81 34.15 29.83 12.59
N PRO A 82 35.08 29.07 13.22
CA PRO A 82 36.43 29.57 13.49
C PRO A 82 37.20 30.00 12.23
N ALA A 83 36.90 29.38 11.07
CA ALA A 83 37.58 29.65 9.81
C ALA A 83 36.94 30.82 9.02
N GLU A 84 35.61 30.92 9.03
CA GLU A 84 34.87 31.85 8.15
C GLU A 84 34.13 32.96 8.91
N GLY A 85 34.14 32.95 10.24
CA GLY A 85 33.39 33.90 11.07
C GLY A 85 31.90 33.56 11.13
N TRP A 86 31.03 34.57 11.19
CA TRP A 86 29.58 34.34 11.27
C TRP A 86 29.01 33.84 9.94
N ILE A 87 28.36 32.67 9.99
CA ILE A 87 27.67 32.05 8.85
C ILE A 87 26.16 32.13 9.09
N THR A 88 25.46 32.93 8.28
CA THR A 88 23.99 33.00 8.27
C THR A 88 23.42 31.86 7.44
N VAL A 89 22.40 31.17 7.99
CA VAL A 89 21.70 30.08 7.31
C VAL A 89 20.35 30.61 6.77
N PRO A 90 20.04 30.42 5.48
CA PRO A 90 18.77 30.86 4.91
C PRO A 90 17.57 30.21 5.63
N ASN A 91 16.54 31.00 5.91
CA ASN A 91 15.35 30.53 6.64
C ASN A 91 14.61 29.40 5.92
N GLU A 92 14.73 29.32 4.58
CA GLU A 92 14.18 28.24 3.76
C GLU A 92 14.84 26.91 4.12
N ARG A 93 16.14 26.91 4.43
CA ARG A 93 16.87 25.71 4.88
C ARG A 93 16.42 25.27 6.28
N LEU A 94 15.91 26.20 7.09
CA LEU A 94 15.43 25.91 8.44
C LEU A 94 13.99 25.44 8.46
N ALA A 95 13.25 25.59 7.36
CA ALA A 95 11.85 25.21 7.30
C ALA A 95 11.67 23.72 7.59
N VAL A 96 10.68 23.40 8.40
CA VAL A 96 10.22 22.01 8.61
C VAL A 96 8.84 21.88 8.00
N PHE A 97 8.68 20.90 7.13
CA PHE A 97 7.41 20.62 6.48
C PHE A 97 6.75 19.41 7.14
N GLY A 98 5.46 19.54 7.43
CA GLY A 98 4.60 18.47 7.92
C GLY A 98 3.61 18.03 6.86
N VAL A 99 3.19 16.76 6.92
CA VAL A 99 2.13 16.26 6.04
C VAL A 99 0.81 16.96 6.33
N ASN A 100 0.17 17.47 5.29
CA ASN A 100 -1.18 18.01 5.36
C ASN A 100 -2.21 16.89 5.26
N TYR A 101 -2.53 16.27 6.40
CA TYR A 101 -3.41 15.10 6.45
C TYR A 101 -4.78 15.31 5.79
N SER A 102 -5.38 16.49 5.94
CA SER A 102 -6.69 16.79 5.33
C SER A 102 -6.63 16.69 3.81
N VAL A 103 -5.59 17.25 3.19
CA VAL A 103 -5.39 17.20 1.73
C VAL A 103 -4.96 15.80 1.29
N PHE A 104 -4.03 15.19 2.02
CA PHE A 104 -3.54 13.83 1.75
C PHE A 104 -4.70 12.81 1.72
N LEU A 105 -5.53 12.80 2.77
CA LEU A 105 -6.67 11.87 2.86
C LEU A 105 -7.76 12.19 1.82
N ALA A 106 -8.01 13.47 1.54
CA ALA A 106 -8.97 13.86 0.51
C ALA A 106 -8.53 13.39 -0.89
N GLN A 107 -7.23 13.53 -1.22
CA GLN A 107 -6.69 13.08 -2.51
C GLN A 107 -6.72 11.55 -2.65
N MET A 108 -6.40 10.80 -1.60
CA MET A 108 -6.54 9.34 -1.61
C MET A 108 -7.97 8.89 -1.92
N MET A 109 -8.95 9.61 -1.37
CA MET A 109 -10.35 9.24 -1.45
C MET A 109 -11.10 9.88 -2.61
N VAL A 110 -10.42 10.57 -3.53
CA VAL A 110 -11.06 11.37 -4.59
C VAL A 110 -11.99 10.55 -5.51
N GLN A 111 -11.74 9.24 -5.65
CA GLN A 111 -12.54 8.33 -6.47
C GLN A 111 -13.69 7.65 -5.70
N PHE A 112 -13.86 7.95 -4.41
CA PHE A 112 -14.87 7.32 -3.56
C PHE A 112 -16.06 8.26 -3.30
N ASP A 113 -17.25 7.67 -3.31
CA ASP A 113 -18.46 8.32 -2.80
C ASP A 113 -18.47 8.23 -1.26
N LEU A 114 -18.03 9.29 -0.58
CA LEU A 114 -18.06 9.44 0.88
C LEU A 114 -19.39 10.03 1.37
N ALA A 115 -19.91 9.48 2.48
CA ALA A 115 -21.21 9.88 3.04
C ALA A 115 -21.18 11.32 3.57
N SER A 116 -20.06 11.70 4.17
CA SER A 116 -19.81 13.05 4.65
C SER A 116 -18.56 13.62 4.00
N ARG A 117 -18.62 14.90 3.65
CA ARG A 117 -17.47 15.68 3.17
C ARG A 117 -16.86 16.56 4.28
N SER A 118 -17.23 16.34 5.54
CA SER A 118 -16.73 17.09 6.70
C SER A 118 -15.22 16.93 6.97
N GLY A 119 -14.52 16.13 6.17
CA GLY A 119 -13.10 15.84 6.33
C GLY A 119 -12.85 14.72 7.34
N ALA A 120 -11.61 14.22 7.34
CA ALA A 120 -11.20 13.15 8.23
C ALA A 120 -11.01 13.66 9.68
N THR A 121 -11.47 12.86 10.65
CA THR A 121 -11.39 13.16 12.08
C THR A 121 -10.28 12.35 12.74
N ALA A 122 -9.39 13.00 13.50
CA ALA A 122 -8.36 12.28 14.23
C ALA A 122 -8.98 11.49 15.41
N LEU A 123 -8.81 10.17 15.41
CA LEU A 123 -9.17 9.29 16.52
C LEU A 123 -8.02 9.13 17.51
N ILE A 124 -6.79 9.12 17.00
CA ILE A 124 -5.55 9.24 17.77
C ILE A 124 -4.70 10.30 17.06
N PRO A 125 -4.34 11.41 17.74
CA PRO A 125 -3.56 12.48 17.12
C PRO A 125 -2.31 11.96 16.42
N ASN A 126 -2.10 12.39 15.17
CA ASN A 126 -0.93 12.06 14.36
C ASN A 126 -0.72 10.55 14.11
N MET A 127 -1.75 9.71 14.27
CA MET A 127 -1.61 8.26 14.17
C MET A 127 -2.80 7.55 13.50
N LEU A 128 -4.04 7.89 13.89
CA LEU A 128 -5.24 7.23 13.40
C LEU A 128 -6.32 8.27 13.10
N TRP A 129 -6.91 8.15 11.92
CA TRP A 129 -7.99 9.02 11.45
C TRP A 129 -9.18 8.20 10.98
N GLU A 130 -10.36 8.65 11.32
CA GLU A 130 -11.60 8.24 10.67
C GLU A 130 -11.80 9.10 9.42
N VAL A 131 -11.77 8.46 8.25
CA VAL A 131 -11.92 9.14 6.96
C VAL A 131 -13.41 9.28 6.61
N GLY A 132 -14.21 8.28 6.98
CA GLY A 132 -15.66 8.27 6.83
C GLY A 132 -16.17 7.01 6.12
N ASP A 133 -17.47 7.00 5.83
CA ASP A 133 -18.14 5.87 5.22
C ASP A 133 -18.20 6.01 3.69
N ALA A 134 -17.51 5.13 2.98
CA ALA A 134 -17.44 5.13 1.53
C ALA A 134 -18.32 4.04 0.92
N ARG A 135 -18.91 4.32 -0.24
CA ARG A 135 -19.46 3.26 -1.09
C ARG A 135 -18.32 2.59 -1.84
N ILE A 136 -18.06 1.32 -1.55
CA ILE A 136 -16.97 0.54 -2.17
C ILE A 136 -17.56 -0.50 -3.12
N GLY A 137 -17.30 -0.32 -4.42
CA GLY A 137 -17.83 -1.19 -5.47
C GLY A 137 -19.35 -1.14 -5.56
N ARG A 138 -19.98 -2.30 -5.81
CA ARG A 138 -21.45 -2.42 -5.94
C ARG A 138 -22.15 -2.76 -4.61
N ARG A 139 -21.45 -2.69 -3.47
CA ARG A 139 -22.03 -3.03 -2.17
C ARG A 139 -23.22 -2.12 -1.83
N LYS A 140 -24.23 -2.71 -1.19
CA LYS A 140 -25.44 -1.99 -0.76
C LYS A 140 -25.17 -1.08 0.43
N THR A 141 -24.27 -1.49 1.31
CA THR A 141 -23.90 -0.76 2.52
C THR A 141 -22.61 0.02 2.30
N ARG A 142 -22.48 1.16 2.98
CA ARG A 142 -21.23 1.92 3.01
C ARG A 142 -20.27 1.28 4.00
N THR A 143 -19.00 1.27 3.65
CA THR A 143 -17.93 0.68 4.46
C THR A 143 -17.18 1.81 5.16
N SER A 144 -17.01 1.67 6.47
CA SER A 144 -16.22 2.61 7.27
C SER A 144 -14.75 2.48 6.90
N ILE A 145 -14.11 3.61 6.60
CA ILE A 145 -12.70 3.71 6.23
C ILE A 145 -11.97 4.54 7.28
N TRP A 146 -10.91 3.96 7.84
CA TRP A 146 -9.92 4.63 8.65
C TRP A 146 -8.58 4.68 7.92
N PHE A 147 -7.74 5.63 8.31
CA PHE A 147 -6.34 5.70 7.90
C PHE A 147 -5.44 5.63 9.12
N ALA A 148 -4.40 4.80 9.05
CA ALA A 148 -3.40 4.62 10.10
C ALA A 148 -1.99 4.66 9.53
N ARG A 149 -1.04 5.13 10.31
CA ARG A 149 0.39 5.16 9.94
C ARG A 149 1.24 4.40 10.94
N ARG A 150 2.44 3.99 10.52
CA ARG A 150 3.43 3.33 11.39
C ARG A 150 2.91 2.05 12.07
N LEU A 151 2.08 1.27 11.39
CA LEU A 151 1.54 0.00 11.91
C LEU A 151 2.62 -1.08 12.10
N TYR A 152 3.83 -0.87 11.58
CA TYR A 152 4.99 -1.74 11.87
C TYR A 152 5.50 -1.59 13.32
N ASP A 153 5.17 -0.49 14.01
CA ASP A 153 5.60 -0.24 15.38
C ASP A 153 4.62 -0.93 16.36
N PRO A 154 5.09 -1.89 17.19
CA PRO A 154 4.21 -2.63 18.10
C PRO A 154 3.48 -1.76 19.13
N ALA A 155 4.02 -0.60 19.49
CA ALA A 155 3.35 0.33 20.40
C ALA A 155 2.20 1.09 19.70
N VAL A 156 2.40 1.45 18.44
CA VAL A 156 1.37 2.07 17.59
C VAL A 156 0.26 1.06 17.29
N TRP A 157 0.64 -0.17 16.93
CA TRP A 157 -0.29 -1.26 16.66
C TRP A 157 -1.25 -1.49 17.83
N ARG A 158 -0.73 -1.62 19.06
CA ARG A 158 -1.53 -1.80 20.27
C ARG A 158 -2.51 -0.65 20.50
N GLN A 159 -2.06 0.60 20.40
CA GLN A 159 -2.92 1.76 20.58
C GLN A 159 -4.08 1.78 19.59
N ILE A 160 -3.83 1.40 18.32
CA ILE A 160 -4.85 1.34 17.29
C ILE A 160 -5.80 0.16 17.51
N ALA A 161 -5.28 -1.01 17.89
CA ALA A 161 -6.11 -2.17 18.24
C ALA A 161 -7.04 -1.85 19.43
N ASP A 162 -6.53 -1.17 20.46
CA ASP A 162 -7.33 -0.72 21.61
C ASP A 162 -8.38 0.33 21.22
N ALA A 163 -8.05 1.24 20.30
CA ALA A 163 -9.00 2.22 19.76
C ALA A 163 -10.09 1.56 18.90
N ALA A 164 -9.73 0.52 18.15
CA ALA A 164 -10.64 -0.31 17.37
C ALA A 164 -11.60 -1.10 18.27
N ALA A 165 -11.09 -1.76 19.31
CA ALA A 165 -11.88 -2.60 20.22
C ALA A 165 -12.94 -1.79 21.01
N ARG A 166 -12.65 -0.53 21.33
CA ARG A 166 -13.58 0.36 22.05
C ARG A 166 -14.74 0.90 21.20
N ARG A 167 -14.75 0.63 19.90
CA ARG A 167 -15.77 1.16 18.97
C ARG A 167 -16.60 0.00 18.41
N PRO A 168 -17.94 0.00 18.61
CA PRO A 168 -18.81 -1.02 18.05
C PRO A 168 -18.63 -1.16 16.53
N ILE A 169 -18.66 -2.39 16.05
CA ILE A 169 -18.51 -2.73 14.63
C ILE A 169 -19.73 -3.53 14.22
N MET A 170 -20.53 -3.00 13.29
CA MET A 170 -21.68 -3.75 12.72
C MET A 170 -21.32 -4.42 11.40
N GLN A 171 -20.24 -3.99 10.75
CA GLN A 171 -19.74 -4.48 9.46
C GLN A 171 -18.23 -4.34 9.42
N ILE A 172 -17.56 -5.09 8.56
CA ILE A 172 -16.10 -4.98 8.40
C ILE A 172 -15.69 -3.52 8.15
N ARG A 173 -14.65 -3.07 8.85
CA ARG A 173 -14.06 -1.73 8.67
C ARG A 173 -12.73 -1.85 7.93
N VAL A 174 -12.44 -0.94 7.01
CA VAL A 174 -11.13 -0.89 6.34
C VAL A 174 -10.20 0.04 7.10
N ILE A 175 -8.97 -0.39 7.35
CA ILE A 175 -7.86 0.46 7.78
C ILE A 175 -6.87 0.55 6.63
N LEU A 176 -6.86 1.69 5.95
CA LEU A 176 -5.82 2.04 4.99
C LEU A 176 -4.56 2.44 5.74
N THR A 177 -3.38 2.03 5.27
CA THR A 177 -2.13 2.39 5.94
C THR A 177 -0.98 2.76 5.02
N SER A 178 -0.19 3.75 5.44
CA SER A 178 1.09 4.07 4.80
C SER A 178 2.18 3.05 5.08
N THR A 179 2.00 2.10 6.01
CA THR A 179 2.97 1.03 6.24
C THR A 179 2.95 0.03 5.07
N PRO A 180 4.11 -0.31 4.47
CA PRO A 180 4.17 -1.33 3.41
C PRO A 180 3.68 -2.70 3.89
N SER A 181 3.01 -3.45 3.03
CA SER A 181 2.48 -4.78 3.35
C SER A 181 3.53 -5.74 3.92
N ALA A 182 4.76 -5.68 3.43
CA ALA A 182 5.89 -6.50 3.92
C ALA A 182 6.32 -6.19 5.37
N ARG A 183 5.83 -5.10 5.96
CA ARG A 183 6.17 -4.67 7.34
C ARG A 183 4.94 -4.67 8.26
N LEU A 184 3.79 -5.11 7.77
CA LEU A 184 2.59 -5.22 8.60
C LEU A 184 2.72 -6.42 9.54
N SER A 185 2.10 -6.29 10.72
CA SER A 185 1.95 -7.41 11.64
C SER A 185 1.03 -8.48 11.06
N ASP A 186 1.38 -9.76 11.26
CA ASP A 186 0.50 -10.89 10.93
C ASP A 186 -0.69 -11.01 11.90
N GLN A 187 -0.64 -10.30 13.03
CA GLN A 187 -1.73 -10.30 14.00
C GLN A 187 -2.93 -9.54 13.39
N PRO A 188 -4.14 -10.12 13.35
CA PRO A 188 -5.31 -9.41 12.85
C PRO A 188 -5.86 -8.41 13.88
N ILE A 189 -6.50 -7.34 13.41
CA ILE A 189 -7.39 -6.50 14.22
C ILE A 189 -8.83 -7.00 14.00
N PRO A 190 -9.50 -7.59 15.01
CA PRO A 190 -10.83 -8.16 14.83
C PRO A 190 -11.83 -7.18 14.21
N GLY A 191 -12.59 -7.65 13.22
CA GLY A 191 -13.58 -6.82 12.50
C GLY A 191 -12.99 -5.80 11.53
N HIS A 192 -11.67 -5.80 11.31
CA HIS A 192 -10.99 -4.86 10.42
C HIS A 192 -10.20 -5.57 9.31
N LEU A 193 -10.22 -4.98 8.12
CA LEU A 193 -9.32 -5.31 7.01
C LEU A 193 -8.23 -4.24 6.94
N VAL A 194 -6.98 -4.61 7.18
CA VAL A 194 -5.83 -3.71 7.04
C VAL A 194 -5.29 -3.81 5.62
N VAL A 195 -5.14 -2.67 4.94
CA VAL A 195 -4.69 -2.60 3.54
C VAL A 195 -3.62 -1.53 3.41
N SER A 196 -2.43 -1.91 2.92
CA SER A 196 -1.42 -0.92 2.56
C SER A 196 -1.90 -0.07 1.40
N VAL A 197 -1.76 1.24 1.52
CA VAL A 197 -2.11 2.22 0.49
C VAL A 197 -1.28 1.98 -0.78
N ARG A 198 -0.03 1.51 -0.64
CA ARG A 198 0.83 1.14 -1.77
C ARG A 198 0.25 0.05 -2.65
N ASP A 199 -0.57 -0.84 -2.08
CA ASP A 199 -1.16 -1.96 -2.81
C ASP A 199 -2.41 -1.57 -3.60
N VAL A 200 -2.93 -0.35 -3.37
CA VAL A 200 -4.23 0.09 -3.92
C VAL A 200 -4.19 1.47 -4.58
N ILE A 201 -3.06 2.18 -4.56
CA ILE A 201 -2.89 3.45 -5.26
C ILE A 201 -2.86 3.25 -6.78
N ASP A 202 -3.48 4.18 -7.49
CA ASP A 202 -3.24 4.42 -8.92
C ASP A 202 -2.10 5.42 -9.11
N PHE A 203 -0.87 4.92 -9.31
CA PHE A 203 0.28 5.80 -9.56
C PHE A 203 0.15 6.62 -10.86
N GLY A 204 -0.75 6.24 -11.78
CA GLY A 204 -1.09 7.04 -12.95
C GLY A 204 -2.04 8.21 -12.65
N ALA A 205 -2.78 8.14 -11.53
CA ALA A 205 -3.66 9.18 -11.02
C ALA A 205 -3.12 9.82 -9.72
N GLY A 206 -1.81 9.73 -9.49
CA GLY A 206 -1.13 10.28 -8.31
C GLY A 206 -1.41 9.48 -7.04
N LEU A 207 -2.09 10.09 -6.07
CA LEU A 207 -2.34 9.50 -4.75
C LEU A 207 -3.70 8.79 -4.64
N ALA A 208 -4.52 8.85 -5.69
CA ALA A 208 -5.87 8.29 -5.66
C ALA A 208 -5.85 6.77 -5.44
N ILE A 209 -6.68 6.27 -4.53
CA ILE A 209 -6.89 4.83 -4.34
C ILE A 209 -7.87 4.33 -5.40
N ARG A 210 -7.56 3.16 -5.96
CA ARG A 210 -8.39 2.39 -6.89
C ARG A 210 -9.54 1.67 -6.17
N PRO A 211 -10.80 2.07 -6.38
CA PRO A 211 -11.95 1.45 -5.71
C PRO A 211 -12.14 -0.02 -6.07
N ASP A 212 -11.78 -0.43 -7.29
CA ASP A 212 -11.89 -1.81 -7.77
C ASP A 212 -10.89 -2.74 -7.04
N ILE A 213 -9.65 -2.30 -6.85
CA ILE A 213 -8.64 -3.06 -6.09
C ILE A 213 -9.07 -3.20 -4.63
N LEU A 214 -9.52 -2.11 -4.01
CA LEU A 214 -9.99 -2.16 -2.62
C LEU A 214 -11.25 -3.03 -2.47
N THR A 215 -12.15 -2.99 -3.45
CA THR A 215 -13.33 -3.87 -3.51
C THR A 215 -12.90 -5.33 -3.53
N ALA A 216 -11.93 -5.68 -4.38
CA ALA A 216 -11.45 -7.04 -4.52
C ALA A 216 -10.87 -7.56 -3.19
N ARG A 217 -10.03 -6.77 -2.52
CA ARG A 217 -9.46 -7.09 -1.20
C ARG A 217 -10.54 -7.34 -0.15
N LEU A 218 -11.60 -6.54 -0.14
CA LEU A 218 -12.75 -6.73 0.76
C LEU A 218 -13.56 -7.99 0.47
N ASP A 219 -13.66 -8.41 -0.80
CA ASP A 219 -14.32 -9.66 -1.18
C ASP A 219 -13.43 -10.90 -0.98
N GLY A 220 -12.19 -10.71 -0.49
CA GLY A 220 -11.19 -11.79 -0.40
C GLY A 220 -10.71 -12.26 -1.76
N THR A 221 -10.98 -11.50 -2.82
CA THR A 221 -10.49 -11.74 -4.17
C THR A 221 -9.20 -10.95 -4.36
N SER A 222 -8.07 -11.60 -4.63
CA SER A 222 -6.85 -10.85 -4.93
C SER A 222 -7.08 -10.01 -6.20
N PRO A 223 -6.67 -8.73 -6.22
CA PRO A 223 -6.65 -7.96 -7.45
C PRO A 223 -5.71 -8.70 -8.41
N ILE A 224 -6.17 -8.92 -9.63
CA ILE A 224 -5.36 -9.50 -10.70
C ILE A 224 -4.17 -8.56 -10.88
N ASP A 225 -3.00 -8.94 -10.37
CA ASP A 225 -1.76 -8.34 -10.78
C ASP A 225 -1.60 -8.67 -12.26
N VAL A 226 -1.60 -7.64 -13.11
CA VAL A 226 -1.48 -7.77 -14.56
C VAL A 226 -0.12 -8.40 -14.94
N GLN A 227 0.80 -8.58 -13.99
CA GLN A 227 2.07 -9.29 -14.16
C GLN A 227 2.09 -10.75 -13.66
N GLU A 228 1.13 -11.21 -12.85
CA GLU A 228 1.12 -12.62 -12.42
C GLU A 228 0.55 -13.50 -13.55
N ARG A 229 1.44 -14.28 -14.21
CA ARG A 229 1.06 -15.16 -15.34
C ARG A 229 -0.03 -16.18 -15.00
N LEU A 230 -0.17 -16.52 -13.72
CA LEU A 230 -1.14 -17.51 -13.26
C LEU A 230 -1.65 -17.16 -11.85
N HIS A 231 -2.91 -16.76 -11.76
CA HIS A 231 -3.58 -16.41 -10.50
C HIS A 231 -4.80 -17.29 -10.27
N LEU A 232 -4.95 -17.82 -9.05
CA LEU A 232 -6.13 -18.59 -8.62
C LEU A 232 -6.73 -17.92 -7.40
N THR A 233 -8.04 -17.70 -7.40
CA THR A 233 -8.75 -17.14 -6.23
C THR A 233 -8.57 -18.03 -5.00
N PRO A 234 -8.60 -17.47 -3.77
CA PRO A 234 -8.38 -18.26 -2.55
C PRO A 234 -9.38 -19.40 -2.32
N ASP A 235 -10.60 -19.26 -2.85
CA ASP A 235 -11.63 -20.31 -2.87
C ASP A 235 -11.39 -21.38 -3.95
N GLY A 236 -10.45 -21.15 -4.87
CA GLY A 236 -10.06 -22.02 -5.97
C GLY A 236 -11.06 -22.07 -7.12
N ARG A 237 -12.08 -21.22 -7.10
CA ARG A 237 -13.19 -21.25 -8.07
C ARG A 237 -12.92 -20.49 -9.35
N LYS A 238 -11.91 -19.63 -9.40
CA LYS A 238 -11.59 -18.85 -10.59
C LYS A 238 -10.10 -18.78 -10.81
N LEU A 239 -9.68 -19.28 -11.97
CA LEU A 239 -8.31 -19.20 -12.48
C LEU A 239 -8.21 -18.11 -13.54
N THR A 240 -7.21 -17.26 -13.41
CA THR A 240 -6.83 -16.24 -14.39
C THR A 240 -5.44 -16.57 -14.94
N ILE A 241 -5.31 -16.63 -16.26
CA ILE A 241 -4.06 -16.91 -16.97
C ILE A 241 -3.68 -15.68 -17.78
N ASN A 242 -2.43 -15.20 -17.64
CA ASN A 242 -1.88 -14.02 -18.32
C ASN A 242 -2.81 -12.79 -18.26
N GLY A 243 -3.51 -12.60 -17.14
CA GLY A 243 -4.45 -11.49 -16.91
C GLY A 243 -5.69 -11.43 -17.84
N THR A 244 -5.82 -12.33 -18.82
CA THR A 244 -6.80 -12.21 -19.92
C THR A 244 -7.77 -13.37 -19.99
N VAL A 245 -7.32 -14.59 -19.69
CA VAL A 245 -8.15 -15.79 -19.77
C VAL A 245 -8.68 -16.13 -18.39
N THR A 246 -9.99 -16.21 -18.25
CA THR A 246 -10.67 -16.58 -16.99
C THR A 246 -11.38 -17.92 -17.14
N ILE A 247 -11.11 -18.85 -16.22
CA ILE A 247 -11.75 -20.17 -16.15
C ILE A 247 -12.39 -20.32 -14.77
N GLU A 248 -13.71 -20.57 -14.75
CA GLU A 248 -14.45 -20.82 -13.51
C GLU A 248 -14.64 -22.31 -13.23
N PHE A 249 -14.51 -22.70 -11.97
CA PHE A 249 -14.68 -24.05 -11.45
C PHE A 249 -15.75 -24.05 -10.36
N ARG A 250 -16.71 -24.97 -10.50
CA ARG A 250 -17.79 -25.17 -9.51
C ARG A 250 -17.69 -26.49 -8.75
N SER A 251 -16.92 -27.44 -9.25
CA SER A 251 -16.76 -28.77 -8.65
C SER A 251 -15.58 -28.78 -7.68
N ASP A 252 -15.78 -29.37 -6.50
CA ASP A 252 -14.71 -29.56 -5.50
C ASP A 252 -13.55 -30.40 -6.06
N THR A 253 -13.83 -31.35 -6.94
CA THR A 253 -12.82 -32.11 -7.68
C THR A 253 -11.96 -31.18 -8.54
N HIS A 254 -12.58 -30.30 -9.33
CA HIS A 254 -11.84 -29.34 -10.18
C HIS A 254 -11.00 -28.40 -9.34
N ILE A 255 -11.59 -27.87 -8.26
CA ILE A 255 -10.95 -26.95 -7.32
C ILE A 255 -9.73 -27.60 -6.66
N THR A 256 -9.84 -28.87 -6.26
CA THR A 256 -8.75 -29.60 -5.60
C THR A 256 -7.59 -29.83 -6.57
N ILE A 257 -7.89 -30.28 -7.79
CA ILE A 257 -6.87 -30.54 -8.82
C ILE A 257 -6.19 -29.22 -9.24
N ILE A 258 -6.95 -28.14 -9.47
CA ILE A 258 -6.39 -26.88 -9.95
C ILE A 258 -5.53 -26.18 -8.88
N ARG A 259 -5.91 -26.27 -7.60
CA ARG A 259 -5.08 -25.78 -6.49
C ARG A 259 -3.71 -26.43 -6.48
N LYS A 260 -3.66 -27.77 -6.64
CA LYS A 260 -2.39 -28.50 -6.74
C LYS A 260 -1.58 -28.05 -7.94
N LEU A 261 -2.18 -27.98 -9.13
CA LEU A 261 -1.49 -27.56 -10.35
C LEU A 261 -0.92 -26.14 -10.26
N VAL A 262 -1.67 -25.19 -9.69
CA VAL A 262 -1.21 -23.81 -9.48
C VAL A 262 -0.09 -23.74 -8.44
N ALA A 263 -0.20 -24.47 -7.33
CA ALA A 263 0.87 -24.58 -6.34
C ALA A 263 2.16 -25.20 -6.95
N GLY A 264 2.01 -26.20 -7.82
CA GLY A 264 3.10 -26.79 -8.59
C GLY A 264 3.79 -25.77 -9.48
N PHE A 265 3.02 -24.99 -10.25
CA PHE A 265 3.58 -23.94 -11.10
C PHE A 265 4.40 -22.92 -10.29
N LYS A 266 3.87 -22.43 -9.16
CA LYS A 266 4.57 -21.49 -8.27
C LYS A 266 5.86 -22.07 -7.65
N SER A 267 5.88 -23.37 -7.42
CA SER A 267 7.04 -24.10 -6.87
C SER A 267 7.92 -24.77 -7.93
N ARG A 268 7.67 -24.52 -9.23
CA ARG A 268 8.33 -25.19 -10.37
C ARG A 268 8.28 -26.74 -10.32
N ARG A 269 7.20 -27.28 -9.75
CA ARG A 269 6.94 -28.72 -9.63
C ARG A 269 5.83 -29.16 -10.58
N ARG A 270 6.01 -30.36 -11.16
CA ARG A 270 5.00 -31.06 -11.96
C ARG A 270 4.55 -32.34 -11.24
N TYR A 271 3.36 -32.81 -11.55
CA TYR A 271 2.71 -33.92 -10.83
C TYR A 271 2.32 -35.05 -11.77
N ARG A 272 2.35 -36.29 -11.27
CA ARG A 272 1.75 -37.41 -12.02
C ARG A 272 0.24 -37.24 -12.07
N ALA A 273 -0.40 -37.68 -13.16
CA ALA A 273 -1.85 -37.66 -13.25
C ALA A 273 -2.52 -38.41 -12.08
N SER A 274 -1.94 -39.54 -11.65
CA SER A 274 -2.41 -40.29 -10.48
C SER A 274 -2.32 -39.49 -9.18
N GLU A 275 -1.28 -38.68 -8.97
CA GLU A 275 -1.11 -37.85 -7.77
C GLU A 275 -2.12 -36.70 -7.71
N LEU A 276 -2.53 -36.18 -8.86
CA LEU A 276 -3.57 -35.16 -8.97
C LEU A 276 -4.97 -35.77 -8.77
N LEU A 277 -5.19 -36.99 -9.27
CA LEU A 277 -6.49 -37.65 -9.27
C LEU A 277 -6.79 -38.40 -7.97
N ASN A 278 -5.79 -39.00 -7.30
CA ASN A 278 -6.01 -39.81 -6.09
C ASN A 278 -6.70 -39.01 -4.96
N ASP A 279 -6.38 -37.73 -4.83
CA ASP A 279 -6.90 -36.89 -3.75
C ASP A 279 -8.27 -36.26 -4.08
N ALA A 280 -8.70 -36.28 -5.35
CA ALA A 280 -9.83 -35.48 -5.83
C ALA A 280 -10.88 -36.25 -6.65
N ALA A 281 -10.46 -37.33 -7.32
CA ALA A 281 -11.29 -38.16 -8.21
C ALA A 281 -10.64 -39.56 -8.40
N PRO A 282 -10.62 -40.41 -7.36
CA PRO A 282 -9.91 -41.70 -7.39
C PRO A 282 -10.50 -42.71 -8.39
N SER A 283 -11.76 -42.53 -8.80
CA SER A 283 -12.43 -43.37 -9.81
C SER A 283 -12.10 -43.00 -11.26
N VAL A 284 -11.39 -41.88 -11.47
CA VAL A 284 -11.13 -41.32 -12.80
C VAL A 284 -9.67 -41.56 -13.21
N LYS A 285 -9.44 -41.95 -14.47
CA LYS A 285 -8.11 -42.37 -14.96
C LYS A 285 -7.31 -41.24 -15.63
N THR A 286 -7.96 -40.14 -16.01
CA THR A 286 -7.33 -39.04 -16.75
C THR A 286 -7.84 -37.67 -16.31
N LEU A 287 -7.00 -36.63 -16.44
CA LEU A 287 -7.42 -35.25 -16.15
C LEU A 287 -8.57 -34.80 -17.07
N ARG A 288 -8.56 -35.21 -18.35
CA ARG A 288 -9.65 -34.92 -19.28
C ARG A 288 -11.00 -35.44 -18.79
N GLN A 289 -11.04 -36.65 -18.24
CA GLN A 289 -12.27 -37.20 -17.67
C GLN A 289 -12.68 -36.46 -16.39
N ALA A 290 -11.72 -36.05 -15.55
CA ALA A 290 -12.00 -35.35 -14.30
C ALA A 290 -12.58 -33.94 -14.55
N PHE A 291 -12.05 -33.22 -15.54
CA PHE A 291 -12.54 -31.90 -15.91
C PHE A 291 -13.77 -31.93 -16.85
N GLY A 292 -13.98 -33.03 -17.58
CA GLY A 292 -15.03 -33.11 -18.60
C GLY A 292 -14.68 -32.32 -19.87
N ALA A 293 -15.38 -32.60 -20.97
CA ALA A 293 -14.98 -32.13 -22.30
C ALA A 293 -14.90 -30.60 -22.43
N GLN A 294 -15.88 -29.87 -21.89
CA GLN A 294 -15.94 -28.41 -21.98
C GLN A 294 -14.82 -27.73 -21.18
N LYS A 295 -14.69 -28.05 -19.88
CA LYS A 295 -13.64 -27.44 -19.04
C LYS A 295 -12.24 -27.90 -19.42
N TRP A 296 -12.10 -29.14 -19.91
CA TRP A 296 -10.82 -29.58 -20.45
C TRP A 296 -10.43 -28.78 -21.70
N ALA A 297 -11.36 -28.42 -22.58
CA ALA A 297 -11.04 -27.60 -23.76
C ALA A 297 -10.55 -26.20 -23.37
N GLU A 298 -11.09 -25.61 -22.31
CA GLU A 298 -10.64 -24.32 -21.77
C GLU A 298 -9.23 -24.44 -21.13
N LEU A 299 -8.93 -25.55 -20.45
CA LEU A 299 -7.72 -25.71 -19.63
C LEU A 299 -6.53 -26.34 -20.38
N ALA A 300 -6.78 -27.30 -21.25
CA ALA A 300 -5.77 -28.09 -21.95
C ALA A 300 -4.71 -27.28 -22.71
N PRO A 301 -5.02 -26.14 -23.35
CA PRO A 301 -4.01 -25.31 -24.04
C PRO A 301 -2.88 -24.82 -23.14
N TYR A 302 -3.11 -24.77 -21.83
CA TYR A 302 -2.17 -24.22 -20.85
C TYR A 302 -1.47 -25.30 -20.03
N LEU A 303 -1.78 -26.58 -20.27
CA LEU A 303 -1.20 -27.71 -19.56
C LEU A 303 -0.35 -28.56 -20.50
N LYS A 304 0.81 -28.99 -20.00
CA LYS A 304 1.71 -29.86 -20.74
C LYS A 304 2.14 -31.05 -19.90
N SER A 305 2.32 -32.19 -20.56
CA SER A 305 2.91 -33.38 -19.98
C SER A 305 4.33 -33.57 -20.49
N GLU A 306 5.32 -33.60 -19.60
CA GLU A 306 6.70 -33.98 -19.93
C GLU A 306 7.08 -35.17 -19.05
N GLY A 307 7.53 -36.27 -19.66
CA GLY A 307 7.87 -37.50 -18.93
C GLY A 307 6.71 -38.07 -18.11
N GLY A 308 5.45 -37.82 -18.50
CA GLY A 308 4.25 -38.25 -17.74
C GLY A 308 3.88 -37.37 -16.55
N LEU A 309 4.57 -36.22 -16.37
CA LEU A 309 4.30 -35.23 -15.34
C LEU A 309 3.58 -34.02 -15.94
N TRP A 310 2.45 -33.65 -15.34
CA TRP A 310 1.60 -32.54 -15.75
C TRP A 310 1.91 -31.27 -14.96
N GLY A 311 1.90 -30.14 -15.65
CA GLY A 311 1.98 -28.81 -15.08
C GLY A 311 1.54 -27.74 -16.07
N PHE A 312 1.43 -26.51 -15.58
CA PHE A 312 1.21 -25.34 -16.44
C PHE A 312 2.50 -25.00 -17.22
N ASP A 313 2.35 -24.65 -18.50
CA ASP A 313 3.44 -24.18 -19.37
C ASP A 313 3.01 -22.82 -19.94
N LEU A 314 3.51 -21.72 -19.35
CA LEU A 314 3.04 -20.33 -19.51
C LEU A 314 4.16 -19.29 -19.67
#